data_AF-B8CZ84-F1
#
_entry.id   AF-B8CZ84-F1
#
_cell.length_a   1.000
_cell.length_b   1.000
_cell.length_c   1.000
_cell.angle_alpha   90.00
_cell.angle_beta   90.00
_cell.angle_gamma   90.00
#
_symmetry.space_group_name_H-M   'P 1'
#
loop_
_entity.id
_entity.type
_entity.pdbx_description
1 polymer ?
#
loop_
_entity_poly.entity_id
_entity_poly.type
_entity_poly.pdbx_seq_one_letter_code
_entity_poly.pdbx_strand_id
1 'polypeptide(L)'
;MKIKILIILFLLILISMCCFANNDGVMNKYLVKYIRDDDNNFDSRIYKQPNGPFVIYTFPEMAQGNYIGLIFHDIMSGPVKGKWKIDNRFWQEGSWCEDVINFAWSFDGKFLFVATSSIYGDGGLYKLDLYNKSYEQLYPIKLEEAYDYMIIEILNISEKQIDFRVQKDEEEIIKTIDI
;
A
#
# COMPACT_ATOMS: atom_id res chain seq x y z
N MET A 1 29.43 43.54 -5.99
CA MET A 1 28.02 43.17 -5.76
C MET A 1 27.57 41.94 -6.56
N LYS A 2 27.93 41.80 -7.85
CA LYS A 2 27.51 40.67 -8.72
C LYS A 2 27.98 39.28 -8.27
N ILE A 3 29.16 39.16 -7.65
CA ILE A 3 29.74 37.86 -7.23
C ILE A 3 28.98 37.23 -6.05
N LYS A 4 28.45 38.04 -5.11
CA LYS A 4 27.71 37.51 -3.96
C LYS A 4 26.36 36.89 -4.35
N ILE A 5 25.69 37.44 -5.37
CA ILE A 5 24.40 36.93 -5.86
C ILE A 5 24.60 35.57 -6.57
N LEU A 6 25.69 35.42 -7.34
CA LEU A 6 25.98 34.18 -8.05
C LEU A 6 26.28 33.01 -7.09
N ILE A 7 26.98 33.28 -5.98
CA ILE A 7 27.29 32.28 -4.95
C ILE A 7 26.01 31.81 -4.24
N ILE A 8 25.09 32.73 -3.93
CA ILE A 8 23.81 32.39 -3.29
C ILE A 8 22.95 31.53 -4.22
N LEU A 9 22.89 31.86 -5.51
CA LEU A 9 22.13 31.08 -6.48
C LEU A 9 22.70 29.66 -6.63
N PHE A 10 24.03 29.53 -6.66
CA PHE A 10 24.71 28.24 -6.77
C PHE A 10 24.48 27.36 -5.53
N LEU A 11 24.50 27.95 -4.34
CA LEU A 11 24.15 27.27 -3.08
C LEU A 11 22.70 26.80 -3.05
N LEU A 12 21.74 27.60 -3.55
CA LEU A 12 20.33 27.20 -3.63
C LEU A 12 20.12 26.03 -4.60
N ILE A 13 20.84 26.01 -5.73
CA ILE A 13 20.79 24.89 -6.69
C ILE A 13 21.39 23.63 -6.08
N LEU A 14 22.52 23.73 -5.36
CA LEU A 14 23.14 22.60 -4.66
C LEU A 14 22.25 22.04 -3.55
N ILE A 15 21.61 22.90 -2.75
CA ILE A 15 20.65 22.47 -1.71
C ILE A 15 19.46 21.76 -2.35
N SER A 16 18.92 22.30 -3.46
CA SER A 16 17.86 21.65 -4.22
C SER A 16 18.28 20.26 -4.73
N MET A 17 19.47 20.14 -5.34
CA MET A 17 19.98 18.86 -5.85
C MET A 17 20.23 17.84 -4.73
N CYS A 18 20.68 18.25 -3.55
CA CYS A 18 20.85 17.36 -2.41
C CYS A 18 19.50 16.92 -1.80
N CYS A 19 18.43 17.71 -1.91
CA CYS A 19 17.10 17.31 -1.44
C CYS A 19 16.42 16.27 -2.34
N PHE A 20 16.78 16.19 -3.63
CA PHE A 20 16.15 15.25 -4.57
C PHE A 20 16.88 13.90 -4.68
N ALA A 21 18.18 13.82 -4.43
CA ALA A 21 18.97 12.63 -4.81
C ALA A 21 18.85 11.41 -3.87
N ASN A 22 18.17 11.47 -2.72
CA ASN A 22 18.18 10.39 -1.72
C ASN A 22 16.83 10.08 -1.04
N ASN A 23 15.73 10.72 -1.44
CA ASN A 23 14.44 10.51 -0.77
C ASN A 23 13.64 9.31 -1.29
N ASP A 24 13.83 8.92 -2.55
CA ASP A 24 12.94 7.95 -3.19
C ASP A 24 12.97 6.58 -2.49
N GLY A 25 14.16 6.04 -2.21
CA GLY A 25 14.30 4.75 -1.53
C GLY A 25 13.84 4.75 -0.06
N VAL A 26 13.99 5.88 0.63
CA VAL A 26 13.56 6.02 2.04
C VAL A 26 12.04 6.14 2.11
N MET A 27 11.43 6.93 1.23
CA MET A 27 9.98 7.10 1.16
C MET A 27 9.26 5.80 0.80
N ASN A 28 9.80 5.01 -0.12
CA ASN A 28 9.18 3.73 -0.53
C ASN A 28 9.05 2.72 0.62
N LYS A 29 10.04 2.68 1.53
CA LYS A 29 9.99 1.84 2.74
C LYS A 29 8.89 2.25 3.74
N TYR A 30 8.46 3.52 3.71
CA TYR A 30 7.34 3.98 4.54
C TYR A 30 5.98 3.64 3.93
N LEU A 31 5.92 3.58 2.60
CA LEU A 31 4.68 3.27 1.88
C LEU A 31 4.38 1.77 1.90
N VAL A 32 5.37 0.92 1.60
CA VAL A 32 5.22 -0.54 1.62
C VAL A 32 5.32 -1.08 3.06
N LYS A 33 4.35 -1.90 3.47
CA LYS A 33 4.29 -2.54 4.78
C LYS A 33 3.92 -4.00 4.66
N TYR A 34 4.74 -4.85 5.26
CA TYR A 34 4.47 -6.27 5.43
C TYR A 34 3.64 -6.48 6.70
N ILE A 35 2.66 -7.38 6.62
CA ILE A 35 1.82 -7.75 7.77
C ILE A 35 2.32 -9.04 8.42
N ARG A 36 2.92 -9.94 7.62
CA ARG A 36 3.48 -11.21 8.10
C ARG A 36 4.76 -10.94 8.89
N ASP A 37 4.70 -11.09 10.21
CA ASP A 37 5.88 -11.18 11.07
C ASP A 37 6.22 -12.67 11.30
N ASP A 38 7.50 -13.01 11.20
CA ASP A 38 8.04 -14.36 11.38
C ASP A 38 7.94 -14.90 12.83
N ASP A 39 7.41 -14.10 13.77
CA ASP A 39 7.61 -14.27 15.21
C ASP A 39 6.43 -14.89 15.99
N ASN A 40 5.46 -15.55 15.34
CA ASN A 40 4.25 -16.09 15.98
C ASN A 40 3.45 -15.06 16.81
N ASN A 41 3.66 -13.76 16.58
CA ASN A 41 2.96 -12.72 17.30
C ASN A 41 1.68 -12.32 16.56
N PHE A 42 0.55 -12.88 17.00
CA PHE A 42 -0.80 -12.66 16.44
C PHE A 42 -1.49 -11.41 17.01
N ASP A 43 -0.75 -10.32 17.18
CA ASP A 43 -1.30 -9.06 17.69
C ASP A 43 -1.93 -8.23 16.55
N SER A 44 -3.13 -7.71 16.79
CA SER A 44 -3.75 -6.72 15.91
C SER A 44 -2.88 -5.45 15.83
N ARG A 45 -2.76 -4.87 14.64
CA ARG A 45 -1.93 -3.68 14.38
C ARG A 45 -2.74 -2.56 13.76
N ILE A 46 -2.27 -1.33 13.97
CA ILE A 46 -2.82 -0.14 13.35
C ILE A 46 -1.73 0.51 12.50
N TYR A 47 -2.00 0.64 11.21
CA TYR A 47 -1.12 1.35 10.28
C TYR A 47 -1.80 2.63 9.82
N LYS A 48 -1.27 3.77 10.28
CA LYS A 48 -1.74 5.09 9.84
C LYS A 48 -1.23 5.39 8.44
N GLN A 49 -2.09 5.97 7.62
CA GLN A 49 -1.66 6.59 6.39
C GLN A 49 -0.75 7.79 6.73
N PRO A 50 0.44 7.93 6.11
CA PRO A 50 1.41 8.97 6.50
C PRO A 50 0.87 10.40 6.52
N ASN A 51 0.02 10.77 5.54
CA ASN A 51 -0.50 12.13 5.37
C ASN A 51 -1.99 12.17 5.03
N GLY A 52 -2.80 11.26 5.56
CA GLY A 52 -4.22 11.26 5.24
C GLY A 52 -5.11 10.61 6.29
N PRO A 53 -6.42 10.59 6.06
CA PRO A 53 -7.42 10.36 7.09
C PRO A 53 -7.74 8.87 7.31
N PHE A 54 -6.92 7.97 6.76
CA PHE A 54 -7.17 6.54 6.75
C PHE A 54 -6.21 5.80 7.69
N VAL A 55 -6.73 4.79 8.37
CA VAL A 55 -5.91 3.76 9.01
C VAL A 55 -6.31 2.39 8.50
N ILE A 56 -5.34 1.49 8.46
CA ILE A 56 -5.58 0.05 8.36
C ILE A 56 -5.55 -0.52 9.78
N TYR A 57 -6.56 -1.33 10.10
CA TYR A 57 -6.56 -2.20 11.27
C TYR A 57 -6.39 -3.65 10.80
N THR A 58 -5.50 -4.42 11.43
CA THR A 58 -5.32 -5.84 11.11
C THR A 58 -6.07 -6.73 12.09
N PHE A 59 -6.69 -7.77 11.54
CA PHE A 59 -7.36 -8.85 12.24
C PHE A 59 -6.56 -10.13 11.97
N PRO A 60 -5.56 -10.45 12.81
CA PRO A 60 -4.79 -11.67 12.66
C PRO A 60 -5.65 -12.88 13.04
N GLU A 61 -5.91 -13.75 12.08
CA GLU A 61 -6.77 -14.92 12.25
C GLU A 61 -5.93 -16.19 12.30
N MET A 62 -5.13 -16.38 13.36
CA MET A 62 -4.28 -17.57 13.61
C MET A 62 -3.79 -18.26 12.30
N ALA A 63 -4.37 -19.41 11.95
CA ALA A 63 -3.97 -20.21 10.79
C ALA A 63 -4.51 -19.72 9.44
N GLN A 64 -5.50 -18.82 9.41
CA GLN A 64 -6.18 -18.30 8.22
C GLN A 64 -5.59 -16.99 7.71
N GLY A 65 -4.49 -16.52 8.30
CA GLY A 65 -3.73 -15.38 7.81
C GLY A 65 -4.17 -14.04 8.39
N ASN A 66 -3.88 -12.96 7.66
CA ASN A 66 -4.11 -11.59 8.15
C ASN A 66 -5.20 -10.88 7.38
N TYR A 67 -6.33 -10.63 8.03
CA TYR A 67 -7.39 -9.82 7.45
C TYR A 67 -7.15 -8.35 7.77
N ILE A 68 -7.66 -7.45 6.93
CA ILE A 68 -7.54 -6.02 7.19
C ILE A 68 -8.88 -5.29 7.04
N GLY A 69 -9.01 -4.15 7.70
CA GLY A 69 -10.09 -3.22 7.47
C GLY A 69 -9.58 -1.79 7.40
N LEU A 70 -10.26 -0.98 6.58
CA LEU A 70 -9.97 0.45 6.43
C LEU A 70 -10.92 1.27 7.30
N ILE A 71 -10.35 2.21 8.05
CA ILE A 71 -11.10 3.13 8.90
C ILE A 71 -10.81 4.58 8.50
N PHE A 72 -11.85 5.37 8.27
CA PHE A 72 -11.75 6.82 8.21
C PHE A 72 -11.74 7.39 9.63
N HIS A 73 -10.59 7.87 10.09
CA HIS A 73 -10.38 8.24 11.50
C HIS A 73 -10.31 9.76 11.75
N ASP A 74 -10.29 10.58 10.71
CA ASP A 74 -10.18 12.04 10.83
C ASP A 74 -11.54 12.71 11.12
N ILE A 75 -11.50 14.01 11.41
CA ILE A 75 -12.68 14.87 11.50
C ILE A 75 -13.31 14.97 10.10
N MET A 76 -14.60 14.63 10.00
CA MET A 76 -15.31 14.69 8.71
C MET A 76 -15.80 16.09 8.34
N SER A 77 -15.85 17.03 9.30
CA SER A 77 -16.34 18.42 9.13
C SER A 77 -17.76 18.55 8.56
N GLY A 78 -18.48 17.44 8.44
CA GLY A 78 -19.83 17.27 7.89
C GLY A 78 -20.25 15.80 8.00
N PRO A 79 -21.51 15.44 7.70
CA PRO A 79 -22.00 14.06 7.85
C PRO A 79 -21.41 13.08 6.83
N VAL A 80 -20.81 13.58 5.74
CA VAL A 80 -20.31 12.80 4.60
C VAL A 80 -18.98 13.38 4.08
N LYS A 81 -18.01 12.51 3.76
CA LYS A 81 -16.78 12.85 3.05
C LYS A 81 -16.46 11.73 2.04
N GLY A 82 -16.68 11.97 0.75
CA GLY A 82 -16.71 10.89 -0.25
C GLY A 82 -17.87 9.93 0.01
N LYS A 83 -17.63 8.61 -0.04
CA LYS A 83 -18.62 7.60 0.40
C LYS A 83 -18.62 7.33 1.92
N TRP A 84 -17.74 7.97 2.68
CA TRP A 84 -17.68 7.81 4.13
C TRP A 84 -18.72 8.65 4.83
N LYS A 85 -19.34 8.08 5.86
CA LYS A 85 -20.35 8.74 6.69
C LYS A 85 -19.97 8.64 8.16
N ILE A 86 -20.51 9.52 8.99
CA ILE A 86 -20.19 9.54 10.43
C ILE A 86 -20.51 8.21 11.13
N ASP A 87 -21.56 7.53 10.68
CA ASP A 87 -22.06 6.22 11.13
C ASP A 87 -21.51 5.05 10.31
N ASN A 88 -20.73 5.32 9.26
CA ASN A 88 -20.13 4.30 8.39
C ASN A 88 -18.68 4.66 8.05
N ARG A 89 -17.82 4.52 9.07
CA ARG A 89 -16.38 4.84 9.02
C ARG A 89 -15.47 3.64 8.81
N PHE A 90 -16.04 2.45 8.66
CA PHE A 90 -15.30 1.20 8.43
C PHE A 90 -15.57 0.67 7.02
N TRP A 91 -14.60 -0.02 6.44
CA TRP A 91 -14.73 -0.69 5.15
C TRP A 91 -13.87 -1.95 5.13
N GLN A 92 -14.53 -3.08 4.94
CA GLN A 92 -13.95 -4.42 4.82
C GLN A 92 -14.93 -5.25 3.98
N GLU A 93 -14.96 -5.01 2.68
CA GLU A 93 -15.90 -5.66 1.76
C GLU A 93 -15.17 -6.05 0.47
N GLY A 94 -15.08 -7.36 0.20
CA GLY A 94 -14.42 -7.93 -0.98
C GLY A 94 -13.11 -8.65 -0.65
N SER A 95 -12.60 -9.41 -1.61
CA SER A 95 -11.43 -10.30 -1.39
C SER A 95 -10.11 -9.59 -1.12
N TRP A 96 -9.99 -8.29 -1.41
CA TRP A 96 -8.80 -7.50 -1.10
C TRP A 96 -8.44 -7.47 0.39
N CYS A 97 -9.39 -7.75 1.28
CA CYS A 97 -9.15 -7.72 2.72
C CYS A 97 -8.80 -9.07 3.34
N GLU A 98 -8.72 -10.13 2.54
CA GLU A 98 -8.57 -11.52 2.97
C GLU A 98 -7.10 -11.95 2.82
N ASP A 99 -6.53 -12.47 3.90
CA ASP A 99 -5.13 -12.92 3.99
C ASP A 99 -4.09 -12.04 3.26
N VAL A 100 -3.99 -10.81 3.73
CA VAL A 100 -3.09 -9.80 3.19
C VAL A 100 -1.64 -10.08 3.59
N ILE A 101 -0.78 -10.17 2.59
CA ILE A 101 0.67 -10.34 2.76
C ILE A 101 1.32 -8.98 3.05
N ASN A 102 1.09 -8.02 2.16
CA ASN A 102 1.60 -6.67 2.29
C ASN A 102 0.69 -5.65 1.59
N PHE A 103 0.91 -4.38 1.89
CA PHE A 103 0.17 -3.27 1.30
C PHE A 103 1.08 -2.06 1.09
N ALA A 104 0.63 -1.13 0.24
CA ALA A 104 1.30 0.13 0.00
C ALA A 104 0.34 1.29 -0.18
N TRP A 105 0.57 2.40 0.54
CA TRP A 105 -0.15 3.65 0.27
C TRP A 105 0.37 4.29 -1.02
N SER A 106 -0.50 4.86 -1.84
CA SER A 106 -0.06 5.71 -2.96
C SER A 106 0.61 6.99 -2.45
N PHE A 107 1.49 7.55 -3.28
CA PHE A 107 2.16 8.83 -2.98
C PHE A 107 1.19 9.98 -2.74
N ASP A 108 0.09 10.03 -3.50
CA ASP A 108 -0.92 11.06 -3.38
C ASP A 108 -1.95 10.80 -2.27
N GLY A 109 -1.83 9.66 -1.57
CA GLY A 109 -2.71 9.26 -0.49
C GLY A 109 -4.16 8.98 -0.89
N LYS A 110 -4.46 8.86 -2.19
CA LYS A 110 -5.81 8.56 -2.68
C LYS A 110 -6.09 7.06 -2.79
N PHE A 111 -5.03 6.26 -2.95
CA PHE A 111 -5.15 4.83 -3.16
C PHE A 111 -4.40 4.02 -2.10
N LEU A 112 -4.87 2.80 -1.89
CA LEU A 112 -4.15 1.74 -1.19
C LEU A 112 -4.00 0.56 -2.15
N PHE A 113 -2.80 0.01 -2.21
CA PHE A 113 -2.52 -1.22 -2.93
C PHE A 113 -2.36 -2.35 -1.94
N VAL A 114 -2.95 -3.51 -2.24
CA VAL A 114 -2.97 -4.66 -1.33
C VAL A 114 -2.65 -5.91 -2.11
N ALA A 115 -1.73 -6.74 -1.59
CA ALA A 115 -1.46 -8.07 -2.12
C ALA A 115 -1.96 -9.13 -1.12
N THR A 116 -2.75 -10.08 -1.62
CA THR A 116 -3.31 -11.19 -0.84
C THR A 116 -2.56 -12.48 -1.12
N SER A 117 -2.64 -13.45 -0.21
CA SER A 117 -2.11 -14.80 -0.42
C SER A 117 -3.10 -15.63 -1.25
N SER A 118 -2.61 -16.67 -1.93
CA SER A 118 -3.44 -17.64 -2.66
C SER A 118 -4.05 -18.74 -1.77
N ILE A 119 -3.63 -18.88 -0.50
CA ILE A 119 -4.10 -19.97 0.37
C ILE A 119 -5.42 -19.62 1.04
N TYR A 120 -5.46 -18.47 1.71
CA TYR A 120 -6.64 -18.01 2.46
C TYR A 120 -7.20 -16.69 1.94
N GLY A 121 -6.54 -16.07 0.97
CA GLY A 121 -7.10 -15.03 0.11
C GLY A 121 -7.32 -15.58 -1.29
N ASP A 122 -7.31 -14.69 -2.28
CA ASP A 122 -7.44 -15.04 -3.70
C ASP A 122 -6.15 -14.82 -4.51
N GLY A 123 -5.07 -14.44 -3.83
CA GLY A 123 -3.75 -14.19 -4.40
C GLY A 123 -3.68 -13.00 -5.35
N GLY A 124 -4.57 -12.02 -5.22
CA GLY A 124 -4.65 -10.85 -6.08
C GLY A 124 -3.75 -9.69 -5.67
N LEU A 125 -3.42 -8.84 -6.65
CA LEU A 125 -2.99 -7.46 -6.42
C LEU A 125 -4.16 -6.51 -6.66
N TYR A 126 -4.44 -5.66 -5.68
CA TYR A 126 -5.59 -4.76 -5.68
C TYR A 126 -5.18 -3.29 -5.63
N LYS A 127 -5.99 -2.42 -6.25
CA LYS A 127 -5.99 -0.96 -6.06
C LYS A 127 -7.32 -0.55 -5.47
N LEU A 128 -7.28 0.11 -4.32
CA LEU A 128 -8.44 0.62 -3.62
C LEU A 128 -8.49 2.13 -3.77
N ASP A 129 -9.61 2.66 -4.25
CA ASP A 129 -9.94 4.08 -4.14
C ASP A 129 -10.51 4.34 -2.75
N LEU A 130 -9.69 5.00 -1.92
CA LEU A 130 -9.99 5.19 -0.51
C LEU A 130 -11.19 6.11 -0.31
N TYR A 131 -11.44 7.08 -1.18
CA TYR A 131 -12.55 8.03 -1.00
C TYR A 131 -13.87 7.49 -1.55
N ASN A 132 -13.80 6.67 -2.61
CA ASN A 132 -14.97 6.09 -3.26
C ASN A 132 -15.38 4.72 -2.71
N LYS A 133 -14.67 4.14 -1.73
CA LYS A 133 -14.90 2.78 -1.21
C LYS A 133 -15.12 1.79 -2.36
N SER A 134 -14.19 1.78 -3.30
CA SER A 134 -14.21 0.88 -4.46
C SER A 134 -12.83 0.31 -4.68
N TYR A 135 -12.77 -0.88 -5.25
CA TYR A 135 -11.51 -1.55 -5.55
C TYR A 135 -11.55 -2.13 -6.96
N GLU A 136 -10.37 -2.24 -7.55
CA GLU A 136 -10.13 -3.02 -8.77
C GLU A 136 -9.00 -4.02 -8.50
N GLN A 137 -9.11 -5.20 -9.09
CA GLN A 137 -8.02 -6.18 -9.10
C GLN A 137 -7.14 -5.87 -10.29
N LEU A 138 -5.90 -5.45 -10.02
CA LEU A 138 -4.90 -5.12 -11.05
C LEU A 138 -4.26 -6.37 -11.62
N TYR A 139 -4.11 -7.41 -10.80
CA TYR A 139 -3.53 -8.67 -11.21
C TYR A 139 -4.31 -9.83 -10.59
N PRO A 140 -5.12 -10.55 -11.38
CA PRO A 140 -5.77 -11.78 -10.92
C PRO A 140 -4.86 -12.99 -11.06
N ILE A 141 -5.00 -13.97 -10.17
CA ILE A 141 -4.49 -15.32 -10.42
C ILE A 141 -5.46 -16.01 -11.40
N LYS A 142 -4.92 -16.63 -12.44
CA LYS A 142 -5.74 -17.47 -13.32
C LYS A 142 -6.12 -18.75 -12.56
N LEU A 143 -7.35 -19.22 -12.69
CA LEU A 143 -7.83 -20.46 -12.03
C LEU A 143 -6.93 -21.69 -12.26
N GLU A 144 -6.22 -21.74 -13.38
CA GLU A 144 -5.25 -22.81 -13.69
C GLU A 144 -3.99 -22.77 -12.81
N GLU A 145 -3.68 -21.59 -12.25
CA GLU A 145 -2.55 -21.32 -11.35
C GLU A 145 -2.95 -21.37 -9.86
N ALA A 146 -4.25 -21.45 -9.56
CA ALA A 146 -4.80 -21.38 -8.20
C ALA A 146 -4.54 -22.64 -7.33
N TYR A 147 -4.02 -23.71 -7.92
CA TYR A 147 -3.66 -24.95 -7.20
C TYR A 147 -2.21 -24.97 -6.70
N ASP A 148 -1.39 -24.03 -7.16
CA ASP A 148 0.01 -23.93 -6.76
C ASP A 148 0.18 -22.81 -5.73
N TYR A 149 1.10 -22.99 -4.78
CA TYR A 149 1.39 -21.98 -3.78
C TYR A 149 1.98 -20.74 -4.47
N MET A 150 1.15 -19.71 -4.63
CA MET A 150 1.54 -18.45 -5.26
C MET A 150 1.47 -17.30 -4.25
N ILE A 151 2.56 -16.53 -4.18
CA ILE A 151 2.63 -15.30 -3.39
C ILE A 151 2.74 -14.12 -4.35
N ILE A 152 1.91 -13.11 -4.11
CA ILE A 152 2.11 -11.76 -4.64
C ILE A 152 2.64 -10.86 -3.53
N GLU A 153 3.71 -10.13 -3.82
CA GLU A 153 4.32 -9.19 -2.88
C GLU A 153 4.60 -7.86 -3.59
N ILE A 154 4.06 -6.76 -3.04
CA ILE A 154 4.44 -5.42 -3.47
C ILE A 154 5.88 -5.17 -3.04
N LEU A 155 6.79 -4.92 -3.99
CA LEU A 155 8.19 -4.63 -3.70
C LEU A 155 8.42 -3.12 -3.58
N ASN A 156 7.80 -2.37 -4.48
CA ASN A 156 8.04 -0.96 -4.63
C ASN A 156 6.81 -0.25 -5.21
N ILE A 157 6.65 1.01 -4.84
CA ILE A 157 5.65 1.91 -5.42
C ILE A 157 6.32 3.22 -5.80
N SER A 158 5.88 3.83 -6.89
CA SER A 158 6.24 5.18 -7.31
C SER A 158 4.97 5.98 -7.60
N GLU A 159 5.11 7.22 -8.07
CA GLU A 159 3.96 8.03 -8.50
C GLU A 159 3.22 7.44 -9.71
N LYS A 160 3.86 6.56 -10.49
CA LYS A 160 3.33 6.08 -11.78
C LYS A 160 3.26 4.58 -11.90
N GLN A 161 3.98 3.84 -11.05
CA GLN A 161 4.20 2.43 -11.23
C GLN A 161 4.24 1.68 -9.89
N ILE A 162 3.89 0.40 -9.96
CA ILE A 162 4.09 -0.57 -8.90
C ILE A 162 4.92 -1.71 -9.43
N ASP A 163 5.97 -2.04 -8.69
CA ASP A 163 6.75 -3.24 -8.90
C ASP A 163 6.32 -4.29 -7.86
N PHE A 164 6.02 -5.49 -8.32
CA PHE A 164 5.60 -6.59 -7.48
C PHE A 164 6.25 -7.89 -7.92
N ARG A 165 6.47 -8.76 -6.95
CA ARG A 165 6.93 -10.11 -7.15
C ARG A 165 5.73 -11.03 -7.27
N VAL A 166 5.82 -11.93 -8.23
CA VAL A 166 5.04 -13.17 -8.28
C VAL A 166 6.00 -14.30 -8.00
N GLN A 167 5.81 -14.99 -6.89
CA GLN A 167 6.54 -16.21 -6.56
C GLN A 167 5.59 -17.39 -6.71
N LYS A 168 6.01 -18.39 -7.46
CA LYS A 168 5.33 -19.67 -7.62
C LYS A 168 6.41 -20.74 -7.62
N ASP A 169 6.36 -21.71 -6.72
CA ASP A 169 7.42 -22.70 -6.75
C ASP A 169 8.75 -22.14 -6.25
N GLU A 170 9.79 -22.57 -6.95
CA GLU A 170 11.13 -21.96 -6.94
C GLU A 170 11.27 -20.82 -7.97
N GLU A 171 10.22 -20.52 -8.74
CA GLU A 171 10.24 -19.48 -9.76
C GLU A 171 9.80 -18.12 -9.18
N GLU A 172 10.61 -17.11 -9.48
CA GLU A 172 10.34 -15.72 -9.11
C GLU A 172 10.30 -14.85 -10.37
N ILE A 173 9.21 -14.09 -10.52
CA ILE A 173 9.04 -13.13 -11.62
C ILE A 173 8.70 -11.76 -11.02
N ILE A 174 9.50 -10.75 -11.34
CA ILE A 174 9.19 -9.36 -11.02
C ILE A 174 8.39 -8.77 -12.18
N LYS A 175 7.28 -8.11 -11.84
CA LYS A 175 6.39 -7.44 -12.77
C LYS A 175 6.21 -5.98 -12.37
N THR A 176 5.89 -5.15 -13.36
CA THR A 176 5.60 -3.73 -13.19
C THR A 176 4.26 -3.40 -13.84
N ILE A 177 3.42 -2.62 -13.16
CA ILE A 177 2.15 -2.09 -13.69
C ILE A 177 2.14 -0.57 -13.55
N ASP A 178 1.67 0.13 -14.60
CA ASP A 178 1.42 1.58 -14.57
C ASP A 178 0.09 1.88 -13.83
N ILE A 179 0.05 2.94 -13.00
CA ILE A 179 -1.06 3.27 -12.08
C ILE A 179 -1.59 4.71 -12.17
#